data_AF-A0A1I0QYR5-F1
#
_entry.id   AF-A0A1I0QYR5-F1
#
_cell.length_a   1.000
_cell.length_b   1.000
_cell.length_c   1.000
_cell.angle_alpha   90.00
_cell.angle_beta   90.00
_cell.angle_gamma   90.00
#
_symmetry.space_group_name_H-M   'P 1'
#
loop_
_entity.id
_entity.type
_entity.pdbx_description
1 polymer ?
#
loop_
_entity_poly.entity_id
_entity_poly.type
_entity_poly.pdbx_seq_one_letter_code
_entity_poly.pdbx_strand_id
1 'polypeptide(L)'
;MNVKKTVTITLLFFVFALGSGLKTSAMTTGFTTESMNSEKQKLFKSNINIISLHSYVKTNPIVCFDVNNDGLIALGFDDDSHKTICVYNPDGEFIYGYSFESSGSFGVEWDGGNILIYFVRSDVAALFNSSATCLELKMISNSTENNTYWNHTVFEKKRIVGKNEYEIKNDLGILNIVLPSYSQLIKTDENGIKTMLYNVNDSYGAKILVILVGIIIFIIIVVVGIIKEFKKKNIVK
;
A
#
# COMPACT_ATOMS: atom_id res chain seq x y z
N MET A 1 -12.27 -17.82 -57.41
CA MET A 1 -11.43 -17.82 -56.19
C MET A 1 -11.79 -19.06 -55.39
N ASN A 2 -10.80 -19.92 -55.08
CA ASN A 2 -11.07 -21.26 -54.52
C ASN A 2 -11.65 -21.12 -53.10
N VAL A 3 -12.83 -21.68 -52.83
CA VAL A 3 -13.58 -21.50 -51.56
C VAL A 3 -12.72 -21.82 -50.34
N LYS A 4 -11.80 -22.79 -50.45
CA LYS A 4 -10.80 -23.09 -49.42
C LYS A 4 -9.86 -21.91 -49.12
N LYS A 5 -9.36 -21.21 -50.15
CA LYS A 5 -8.50 -20.02 -49.98
C LYS A 5 -9.24 -18.87 -49.30
N THR A 6 -10.52 -18.68 -49.62
CA THR A 6 -11.33 -17.62 -49.01
C THR A 6 -11.56 -17.89 -47.52
N VAL A 7 -11.93 -19.13 -47.15
CA VAL A 7 -12.12 -19.53 -45.74
C VAL A 7 -10.83 -19.41 -44.93
N THR A 8 -9.68 -19.80 -45.47
CA THR A 8 -8.39 -19.69 -44.77
C THR A 8 -7.99 -18.23 -44.52
N ILE A 9 -8.22 -17.34 -45.49
CA ILE A 9 -7.93 -15.90 -45.34
C ILE A 9 -8.83 -15.25 -44.30
N THR A 10 -10.12 -15.61 -44.25
CA THR A 10 -11.06 -15.09 -43.25
C THR A 10 -10.69 -15.55 -41.83
N LEU A 11 -10.26 -16.81 -41.67
CA LEU A 11 -9.82 -17.34 -40.38
C LEU A 11 -8.55 -16.63 -39.87
N LEU A 12 -7.59 -16.35 -40.75
CA LEU A 12 -6.37 -15.59 -40.43
C LEU A 12 -6.66 -14.15 -40.00
N PHE A 13 -7.62 -13.48 -40.66
CA PHE A 13 -8.08 -12.15 -40.23
C PHE A 13 -8.77 -12.18 -38.86
N PHE A 14 -9.53 -13.24 -38.57
CA PHE A 14 -10.19 -13.42 -37.27
C PHE A 14 -9.18 -13.66 -36.14
N VAL A 15 -8.13 -14.45 -36.39
CA VAL A 15 -7.02 -14.66 -35.44
C VAL A 15 -6.22 -13.37 -35.21
N PHE A 16 -6.03 -12.56 -36.25
CA PHE A 16 -5.34 -11.26 -36.13
C PHE A 16 -6.20 -10.21 -35.38
N ALA A 17 -7.52 -10.23 -35.58
CA ALA A 17 -8.46 -9.37 -34.85
C ALA A 17 -8.65 -9.77 -33.37
N LEU A 18 -8.43 -11.05 -33.02
CA LEU A 18 -8.37 -11.51 -31.64
C LEU A 18 -7.04 -11.16 -30.96
N GLY A 19 -5.98 -10.89 -31.73
CA GLY A 19 -4.66 -10.51 -31.24
C GLY A 19 -4.47 -9.02 -30.94
N SER A 20 -5.39 -8.14 -31.36
CA SER A 20 -5.25 -6.68 -31.28
C SER A 20 -5.95 -6.04 -30.06
N GLY A 21 -6.19 -6.81 -29.00
CA GLY A 21 -6.94 -6.35 -27.83
C GLY A 21 -6.16 -6.06 -26.55
N LEU A 22 -4.87 -6.39 -26.45
CA LEU A 22 -4.09 -6.02 -25.27
C LEU A 22 -3.63 -4.57 -25.42
N LYS A 23 -4.49 -3.63 -25.00
CA LYS A 23 -4.00 -2.32 -24.56
C LYS A 23 -3.13 -2.56 -23.33
N THR A 24 -1.86 -2.87 -23.54
CA THR A 24 -0.85 -2.69 -22.50
C THR A 24 -0.70 -1.18 -22.36
N SER A 25 -1.59 -0.57 -21.58
CA SER A 25 -1.36 0.79 -21.11
C SER A 25 -0.08 0.74 -20.30
N ALA A 26 0.90 1.56 -20.68
CA ALA A 26 2.03 1.80 -19.80
C ALA A 26 1.49 2.38 -18.50
N MET A 27 2.00 1.91 -17.37
CA MET A 27 1.60 2.40 -16.06
C MET A 27 1.85 3.91 -16.01
N THR A 28 0.86 4.65 -15.53
CA THR A 28 0.95 6.09 -15.35
C THR A 28 1.47 6.36 -13.95
N THR A 29 2.69 6.86 -13.83
CA THR A 29 3.33 7.18 -12.55
C THR A 29 4.15 8.44 -12.68
N GLY A 30 4.28 9.21 -11.58
CA GLY A 30 5.20 10.34 -11.52
C GLY A 30 6.66 9.95 -11.34
N PHE A 31 6.98 8.67 -11.14
CA PHE A 31 8.36 8.21 -11.09
C PHE A 31 9.01 8.14 -12.47
N THR A 32 10.30 8.47 -12.52
CA THR A 32 11.16 7.99 -13.61
C THR A 32 11.37 6.49 -13.45
N THR A 33 11.06 5.74 -14.50
CA THR A 33 11.10 4.27 -14.48
C THR A 33 11.86 3.67 -15.65
N GLU A 34 12.42 2.48 -15.43
CA GLU A 34 13.13 1.68 -16.42
C GLU A 34 12.46 0.31 -16.61
N SER A 35 12.66 -0.29 -17.79
CA SER A 35 12.13 -1.62 -18.09
C SER A 35 12.77 -2.68 -17.19
N MET A 36 11.94 -3.55 -16.60
CA MET A 36 12.43 -4.72 -15.88
C MET A 36 12.59 -5.92 -16.82
N ASN A 37 13.74 -6.60 -16.80
CA ASN A 37 13.95 -7.79 -17.62
C ASN A 37 13.10 -8.99 -17.13
N SER A 38 12.88 -9.97 -18.01
CA SER A 38 11.94 -11.07 -17.74
C SER A 38 12.34 -11.98 -16.56
N GLU A 39 13.64 -12.18 -16.31
CA GLU A 39 14.13 -12.98 -15.19
C GLU A 39 13.86 -12.28 -13.85
N LYS A 40 14.18 -10.98 -13.76
CA LYS A 40 13.87 -10.16 -12.59
C LYS A 40 12.37 -10.08 -12.34
N GLN A 41 11.56 -9.95 -13.39
CA GLN A 41 10.09 -9.97 -13.25
C GLN A 41 9.59 -11.29 -12.65
N LYS A 42 10.10 -12.44 -13.12
CA LYS A 42 9.72 -13.75 -12.58
C LYS A 42 10.11 -13.89 -11.11
N LEU A 43 11.36 -13.53 -10.78
CA LEU A 43 11.86 -13.57 -9.41
C LEU A 43 11.08 -12.65 -8.47
N PHE A 44 10.76 -11.43 -8.92
CA PHE A 44 9.98 -10.49 -8.15
C PHE A 44 8.57 -11.04 -7.86
N LYS A 45 7.88 -11.53 -8.91
CA LYS A 45 6.54 -12.12 -8.79
C LYS A 45 6.51 -13.32 -7.85
N SER A 46 7.52 -14.19 -7.89
CA SER A 46 7.60 -15.34 -6.98
C SER A 46 7.83 -14.94 -5.53
N ASN A 47 8.56 -13.84 -5.29
CA ASN A 47 8.90 -13.40 -3.94
C ASN A 47 7.77 -12.64 -3.27
N ILE A 48 7.01 -11.82 -4.00
CA ILE A 48 5.91 -11.05 -3.41
C ILE A 48 4.69 -11.90 -3.07
N ASN A 49 4.50 -13.04 -3.75
CA ASN A 49 3.38 -13.96 -3.53
C ASN A 49 2.02 -13.25 -3.32
N ILE A 50 1.60 -12.45 -4.30
CA ILE A 50 0.36 -11.67 -4.18
C ILE A 50 -0.88 -12.58 -4.33
N ILE A 51 -1.85 -12.40 -3.44
CA ILE A 51 -3.09 -13.19 -3.35
C ILE A 51 -4.28 -12.24 -3.28
N SER A 52 -5.36 -12.53 -4.00
CA SER A 52 -6.61 -11.76 -3.95
C SER A 52 -7.38 -12.01 -2.65
N LEU A 53 -8.01 -10.97 -2.12
CA LEU A 53 -8.90 -11.01 -0.96
C LEU A 53 -10.32 -10.62 -1.36
N HIS A 54 -11.30 -11.38 -0.84
CA HIS A 54 -12.73 -11.14 -1.08
C HIS A 54 -13.49 -10.63 0.15
N SER A 55 -12.81 -10.54 1.28
CA SER A 55 -13.32 -9.93 2.50
C SER A 55 -12.14 -9.44 3.35
N TYR A 56 -12.36 -8.38 4.12
CA TYR A 56 -11.38 -7.90 5.08
C TYR A 56 -12.07 -7.38 6.34
N VAL A 57 -11.50 -7.70 7.49
CA VAL A 57 -11.96 -7.17 8.78
C VAL A 57 -11.03 -6.01 9.15
N LYS A 58 -11.60 -4.83 9.38
CA LYS A 58 -10.86 -3.61 9.72
C LYS A 58 -10.16 -3.78 11.08
N THR A 59 -8.89 -4.17 11.09
CA THR A 59 -8.12 -4.39 12.33
C THR A 59 -6.80 -3.63 12.40
N ASN A 60 -6.29 -3.17 11.25
CA ASN A 60 -4.93 -2.68 11.14
C ASN A 60 -4.88 -1.18 10.84
N PRO A 61 -3.87 -0.46 11.35
CA PRO A 61 -3.67 0.94 11.02
C PRO A 61 -3.19 1.09 9.57
N ILE A 62 -3.58 2.18 8.93
CA ILE A 62 -3.27 2.53 7.55
C ILE A 62 -1.81 3.02 7.46
N VAL A 63 -1.04 2.55 6.48
CA VAL A 63 0.33 3.04 6.22
C VAL A 63 0.43 3.93 5.00
N CYS A 64 -0.45 3.74 4.02
CA CYS A 64 -0.55 4.56 2.81
C CYS A 64 -1.98 4.46 2.26
N PHE A 65 -2.38 5.44 1.46
CA PHE A 65 -3.67 5.41 0.81
C PHE A 65 -3.68 6.24 -0.48
N ASP A 66 -4.67 5.97 -1.32
CA ASP A 66 -4.98 6.83 -2.45
C ASP A 66 -6.47 6.75 -2.81
N VAL A 67 -6.96 7.78 -3.51
CA VAL A 67 -8.36 7.89 -3.94
C VAL A 67 -8.42 8.25 -5.41
N ASN A 68 -9.14 7.45 -6.22
CA ASN A 68 -9.27 7.74 -7.64
C ASN A 68 -10.37 8.77 -7.94
N ASN A 69 -10.49 9.19 -9.20
CA ASN A 69 -11.49 10.16 -9.64
C ASN A 69 -12.95 9.72 -9.45
N ASP A 70 -13.22 8.41 -9.35
CA ASP A 70 -14.55 7.86 -9.07
C ASP A 70 -14.84 7.79 -7.56
N GLY A 71 -13.87 8.17 -6.72
CA GLY A 71 -13.97 8.12 -5.26
C GLY A 71 -13.70 6.74 -4.66
N LEU A 72 -13.18 5.78 -5.44
CA LEU A 72 -12.69 4.50 -4.91
C LEU A 72 -11.45 4.73 -4.06
N ILE A 73 -11.37 4.02 -2.94
CA ILE A 73 -10.37 4.28 -1.90
C ILE A 73 -9.50 3.03 -1.76
N ALA A 74 -8.20 3.16 -1.98
CA ALA A 74 -7.23 2.12 -1.71
C ALA A 74 -6.54 2.42 -0.37
N LEU A 75 -6.59 1.46 0.57
CA LEU A 75 -5.90 1.54 1.86
C LEU A 75 -4.84 0.45 1.94
N GLY A 76 -3.61 0.83 2.22
CA GLY A 76 -2.50 -0.07 2.53
C GLY A 76 -2.36 -0.29 4.05
N PHE A 77 -2.13 -1.54 4.43
CA PHE A 77 -1.91 -1.98 5.81
C PHE A 77 -0.60 -2.78 5.90
N ASP A 78 0.07 -2.62 7.04
CA ASP A 78 1.34 -3.28 7.34
C ASP A 78 1.18 -4.16 8.59
N ASP A 79 1.43 -5.46 8.44
CA ASP A 79 1.53 -6.46 9.49
C ASP A 79 2.89 -7.20 9.37
N ASP A 80 3.97 -6.46 9.61
CA ASP A 80 5.36 -6.90 9.57
C ASP A 80 5.85 -7.38 8.20
N SER A 81 5.77 -8.68 7.90
CA SER A 81 6.14 -9.21 6.57
C SER A 81 4.92 -9.35 5.66
N HIS A 82 3.72 -9.38 6.24
CA HIS A 82 2.47 -9.56 5.52
C HIS A 82 1.85 -8.18 5.30
N LYS A 83 1.73 -7.77 4.03
CA LYS A 83 1.11 -6.51 3.65
C LYS A 83 -0.26 -6.79 3.07
N THR A 84 -1.16 -5.83 3.26
CA THR A 84 -2.50 -5.92 2.70
C THR A 84 -2.87 -4.59 2.05
N ILE A 85 -3.55 -4.66 0.91
CA ILE A 85 -4.23 -3.50 0.33
C ILE A 85 -5.70 -3.85 0.23
N CYS A 86 -6.58 -2.97 0.66
CA CYS A 86 -8.02 -3.12 0.46
C CYS A 86 -8.58 -1.93 -0.27
N VAL A 87 -9.50 -2.21 -1.18
CA VAL A 87 -10.22 -1.22 -1.96
C VAL A 87 -11.65 -1.14 -1.47
N TYR A 88 -12.09 0.10 -1.25
CA TYR A 88 -13.42 0.43 -0.75
C TYR A 88 -14.14 1.35 -1.74
N ASN A 89 -15.48 1.28 -1.73
CA ASN A 89 -16.32 2.23 -2.43
C ASN A 89 -16.32 3.60 -1.69
N PRO A 90 -16.91 4.66 -2.28
CA PRO A 90 -16.96 5.99 -1.66
C PRO A 90 -17.66 6.04 -0.29
N ASP A 91 -18.49 5.03 0.01
CA ASP A 91 -19.23 4.90 1.27
C ASP A 91 -18.43 4.11 2.34
N GLY A 92 -17.23 3.63 2.01
CA GLY A 92 -16.34 2.92 2.93
C GLY A 92 -16.63 1.42 3.07
N GLU A 93 -17.38 0.84 2.14
CA GLU A 93 -17.66 -0.60 2.04
C GLU A 93 -16.58 -1.31 1.21
N PHE A 94 -16.17 -2.49 1.66
CA PHE A 94 -15.11 -3.26 1.03
C PHE A 94 -15.57 -3.80 -0.34
N ILE A 95 -14.70 -3.69 -1.35
CA ILE A 95 -14.92 -4.23 -2.71
C ILE A 95 -14.00 -5.44 -2.97
N TYR A 96 -12.69 -5.24 -2.84
CA TYR A 96 -11.68 -6.29 -3.04
C TYR A 96 -10.39 -5.92 -2.30
N GLY A 97 -9.44 -6.85 -2.23
CA GLY A 97 -8.10 -6.54 -1.73
C GLY A 97 -7.03 -7.49 -2.23
N TYR A 98 -5.81 -7.26 -1.76
CA TYR A 98 -4.63 -8.07 -2.01
C TYR A 98 -3.90 -8.32 -0.69
N SER A 99 -3.31 -9.50 -0.54
CA SER A 99 -2.28 -9.80 0.47
C SER A 99 -0.99 -10.15 -0.24
N PHE A 100 0.15 -9.72 0.28
CA PHE A 100 1.45 -10.03 -0.30
C PHE A 100 2.57 -9.97 0.75
N GLU A 101 3.68 -10.65 0.46
CA GLU A 101 4.88 -10.63 1.28
C GLU A 101 5.78 -9.45 0.90
N SER A 102 6.19 -8.67 1.91
CA SER A 102 7.23 -7.67 1.76
C SER A 102 7.84 -7.32 3.11
N SER A 103 9.17 -7.21 3.18
CA SER A 103 9.87 -6.74 4.38
C SER A 103 10.07 -5.22 4.41
N GLY A 104 9.67 -4.52 3.34
CA GLY A 104 9.82 -3.07 3.20
C GLY A 104 8.51 -2.32 3.26
N SER A 105 8.61 -1.00 3.40
CA SER A 105 7.48 -0.10 3.21
C SER A 105 6.99 -0.14 1.76
N PHE A 106 5.71 0.17 1.57
CA PHE A 106 5.10 0.25 0.26
C PHE A 106 4.14 1.43 0.18
N GLY A 107 3.97 1.96 -1.02
CA GLY A 107 2.99 2.98 -1.35
C GLY A 107 1.96 2.46 -2.33
N VAL A 108 0.81 3.13 -2.39
CA VAL A 108 -0.25 2.83 -3.35
C VAL A 108 -0.66 4.09 -4.09
N GLU A 109 -0.95 3.94 -5.38
CA GLU A 109 -1.62 4.95 -6.20
C GLU A 109 -2.58 4.27 -7.17
N TRP A 110 -3.57 5.03 -7.64
CA TRP A 110 -4.44 4.59 -8.71
C TRP A 110 -3.85 4.88 -10.09
N ASP A 111 -3.99 3.92 -11.01
CA ASP A 111 -3.77 4.12 -12.44
C ASP A 111 -4.99 3.62 -13.21
N GLY A 112 -5.89 4.56 -13.50
CA GLY A 112 -7.24 4.25 -13.98
C GLY A 112 -8.02 3.41 -12.95
N GLY A 113 -8.44 2.21 -13.36
CA GLY A 113 -9.13 1.25 -12.50
C GLY A 113 -8.21 0.21 -11.84
N ASN A 114 -6.89 0.36 -11.95
CA ASN A 114 -5.90 -0.57 -11.42
C ASN A 114 -5.15 0.07 -10.24
N ILE A 115 -4.54 -0.78 -9.42
CA ILE A 115 -3.72 -0.36 -8.28
C ILE A 115 -2.25 -0.48 -8.67
N LEU A 116 -1.55 0.64 -8.55
CA LEU A 116 -0.10 0.71 -8.64
C LEU A 116 0.48 0.58 -7.24
N ILE A 117 1.32 -0.42 -7.03
CA ILE A 117 2.03 -0.67 -5.78
C ILE A 117 3.48 -0.31 -5.98
N TYR A 118 4.01 0.57 -5.12
CA TYR A 118 5.42 0.91 -5.10
C TYR A 118 6.13 0.24 -3.94
N PHE A 119 7.13 -0.57 -4.24
CA PHE A 119 7.92 -1.30 -3.25
C PHE A 119 9.21 -0.54 -2.97
N VAL A 120 9.26 0.19 -1.84
CA VAL A 120 10.33 1.15 -1.53
C VAL A 120 11.71 0.50 -1.54
N ARG A 121 11.89 -0.65 -0.89
CA ARG A 121 13.21 -1.29 -0.78
C ARG A 121 13.69 -1.96 -2.07
N SER A 122 12.78 -2.32 -2.96
CA SER A 122 13.11 -3.02 -4.20
C SER A 122 13.23 -2.08 -5.38
N ASP A 123 12.88 -0.80 -5.21
CA ASP A 123 12.76 0.18 -6.28
C ASP A 123 11.88 -0.36 -7.42
N VAL A 124 10.72 -0.93 -7.10
CA VAL A 124 9.79 -1.52 -8.08
C VAL A 124 8.43 -0.85 -8.03
N ALA A 125 7.90 -0.51 -9.20
CA ALA A 125 6.51 -0.16 -9.42
C ALA A 125 5.81 -1.34 -10.09
N ALA A 126 4.67 -1.76 -9.55
CA ALA A 126 3.94 -2.94 -10.00
C ALA A 126 2.44 -2.64 -10.12
N LEU A 127 1.90 -2.80 -11.33
CA LEU A 127 0.50 -2.52 -11.62
C LEU A 127 -0.35 -3.79 -11.52
N PHE A 128 -1.44 -3.74 -10.77
CA PHE A 128 -2.34 -4.87 -10.55
C PHE A 128 -3.79 -4.50 -10.82
N ASN A 129 -4.53 -5.41 -11.44
CA ASN A 129 -5.98 -5.31 -11.53
C ASN A 129 -6.66 -5.87 -10.27
N SER A 130 -7.98 -5.68 -10.18
CA SER A 130 -8.82 -6.14 -9.05
C SER A 130 -8.75 -7.65 -8.76
N SER A 131 -8.29 -8.47 -9.70
CA SER A 131 -8.12 -9.92 -9.55
C SER A 131 -6.71 -10.31 -9.10
N ALA A 132 -5.90 -9.35 -8.64
CA ALA A 132 -4.49 -9.52 -8.27
C ALA A 132 -3.57 -9.94 -9.44
N THR A 133 -4.01 -9.77 -10.69
CA THR A 133 -3.16 -10.05 -11.86
C THR A 133 -2.18 -8.90 -12.07
N CYS A 134 -0.89 -9.21 -12.05
CA CYS A 134 0.17 -8.26 -12.37
C CYS A 134 0.17 -7.93 -13.87
N LEU A 135 -0.19 -6.69 -14.21
CA LEU A 135 -0.26 -6.17 -15.57
C LEU A 135 1.10 -5.67 -16.06
N GLU A 136 1.86 -5.02 -15.19
CA GLU A 136 3.16 -4.42 -15.55
C GLU A 136 4.10 -4.32 -14.34
N LEU A 137 5.41 -4.41 -14.61
CA LEU A 137 6.49 -4.21 -13.64
C LEU A 137 7.56 -3.29 -14.23
N LYS A 138 7.96 -2.28 -13.46
CA LYS A 138 9.08 -1.40 -13.80
C LYS A 138 10.01 -1.20 -12.61
N MET A 139 11.28 -0.93 -12.91
CA MET A 139 12.23 -0.43 -11.92
C MET A 139 12.04 1.07 -11.76
N ILE A 140 12.11 1.58 -10.53
CA ILE A 140 12.12 3.00 -10.21
C ILE A 140 13.59 3.42 -10.21
N SER A 141 13.94 4.44 -11.00
CA SER A 141 15.32 4.94 -11.01
C SER A 141 15.62 5.71 -9.71
N ASN A 142 16.86 5.72 -9.26
CA ASN A 142 17.24 6.53 -8.11
C ASN A 142 17.50 7.97 -8.56
N SER A 143 16.61 8.91 -8.18
CA SER A 143 16.78 10.33 -8.45
C SER A 143 16.18 11.20 -7.34
N THR A 144 16.59 12.46 -7.28
CA THR A 144 16.07 13.45 -6.32
C THR A 144 14.58 13.73 -6.53
N GLU A 145 14.14 13.75 -7.80
CA GLU A 145 12.74 13.94 -8.18
C GLU A 145 11.88 12.78 -7.68
N ASN A 146 12.37 11.54 -7.83
CA ASN A 146 11.69 10.36 -7.31
C ASN A 146 11.60 10.38 -5.77
N ASN A 147 12.66 10.80 -5.07
CA ASN A 147 12.62 10.98 -3.62
C ASN A 147 11.60 12.04 -3.17
N THR A 148 11.42 13.09 -3.97
CA THR A 148 10.38 14.12 -3.72
C THR A 148 8.99 13.52 -3.89
N TYR A 149 8.77 12.77 -4.98
CA TYR A 149 7.49 12.13 -5.28
C TYR A 149 7.04 11.13 -4.20
N TRP A 150 7.99 10.37 -3.63
CA TRP A 150 7.71 9.51 -2.48
C TRP A 150 7.05 10.26 -1.32
N ASN A 151 7.66 11.38 -0.91
CA ASN A 151 7.27 12.10 0.30
C ASN A 151 6.06 13.01 0.11
N HIS A 152 5.90 13.57 -1.09
CA HIS A 152 4.89 14.58 -1.37
C HIS A 152 3.70 14.07 -2.17
N THR A 153 3.79 12.88 -2.76
CA THR A 153 2.66 12.25 -3.45
C THR A 153 2.33 10.95 -2.76
N VAL A 154 3.20 9.94 -2.87
CA VAL A 154 2.87 8.56 -2.47
C VAL A 154 2.52 8.43 -0.98
N PHE A 155 3.27 9.08 -0.09
CA PHE A 155 3.05 9.04 1.36
C PHE A 155 2.36 10.28 1.92
N GLU A 156 1.82 11.14 1.04
CA GLU A 156 1.05 12.28 1.51
C GLU A 156 -0.26 11.81 2.18
N LYS A 157 -0.62 12.51 3.26
CA LYS A 157 -1.70 12.11 4.18
C LYS A 157 -3.07 12.62 3.77
N LYS A 158 -3.09 13.46 2.73
CA LYS A 158 -4.28 14.14 2.22
C LYS A 158 -4.42 13.92 0.73
N ARG A 159 -5.66 13.76 0.27
CA ARG A 159 -6.01 13.68 -1.14
C ARG A 159 -7.20 14.57 -1.41
N ILE A 160 -7.13 15.38 -2.46
CA ILE A 160 -8.27 16.17 -2.94
C ILE A 160 -8.77 15.52 -4.22
N VAL A 161 -10.01 15.05 -4.21
CA VAL A 161 -10.66 14.45 -5.38
C VAL A 161 -11.99 15.15 -5.62
N GLY A 162 -12.09 15.84 -6.76
CA GLY A 162 -13.21 16.73 -7.03
C GLY A 162 -13.28 17.82 -5.97
N LYS A 163 -14.36 17.81 -5.18
CA LYS A 163 -14.58 18.75 -4.07
C LYS A 163 -14.44 18.13 -2.68
N ASN A 164 -14.03 16.86 -2.61
CA ASN A 164 -13.85 16.15 -1.36
C ASN A 164 -12.36 16.15 -0.97
N GLU A 165 -12.07 16.38 0.31
CA GLU A 165 -10.77 16.13 0.92
C GLU A 165 -10.82 14.82 1.69
N TYR A 166 -9.84 13.94 1.49
CA TYR A 166 -9.65 12.72 2.24
C TYR A 166 -8.38 12.85 3.08
N GLU A 167 -8.43 12.49 4.35
CA GLU A 167 -7.32 12.62 5.29
C GLU A 167 -7.16 11.35 6.12
N ILE A 168 -5.95 10.81 6.17
CA ILE A 168 -5.57 9.81 7.16
C ILE A 168 -4.92 10.47 8.38
N LYS A 169 -5.34 10.06 9.58
CA LYS A 169 -4.83 10.64 10.83
C LYS A 169 -4.90 9.67 12.01
N ASN A 170 -4.27 10.06 13.10
CA ASN A 170 -4.40 9.43 14.41
C ASN A 170 -5.20 10.34 15.36
N ASP A 171 -6.03 9.72 16.19
CA ASP A 171 -6.76 10.38 17.26
C ASP A 171 -6.52 9.67 18.60
N LEU A 172 -5.24 9.53 18.97
CA LEU A 172 -4.84 8.77 20.17
C LEU A 172 -4.70 9.66 21.42
N GLY A 173 -5.27 10.86 21.40
CA GLY A 173 -5.16 11.83 22.49
C GLY A 173 -3.71 12.16 22.85
N ILE A 174 -3.33 12.03 24.13
CA ILE A 174 -1.96 12.26 24.63
C ILE A 174 -0.91 11.31 24.01
N LEU A 175 -1.34 10.23 23.36
CA LEU A 175 -0.48 9.25 22.70
C LEU A 175 -0.26 9.56 21.20
N ASN A 176 -0.67 10.74 20.70
CA ASN A 176 -0.33 11.21 19.36
C ASN A 176 1.18 11.51 19.23
N ILE A 177 1.98 10.46 19.31
CA ILE A 177 3.39 10.40 18.95
C ILE A 177 3.46 10.33 17.42
N VAL A 178 4.60 10.70 16.81
CA VAL A 178 4.84 10.49 15.38
C VAL A 178 4.88 8.98 15.13
N LEU A 179 3.71 8.42 14.82
CA LEU A 179 3.53 7.00 14.51
C LEU A 179 3.65 6.81 12.99
N PRO A 180 4.21 5.68 12.54
CA PRO A 180 4.38 5.39 11.11
C PRO A 180 3.07 5.05 10.40
N SER A 181 1.97 4.87 11.15
CA SER A 181 0.67 4.46 10.64
C SER A 181 -0.49 5.23 11.30
N TYR A 182 -1.68 5.12 10.71
CA TYR A 182 -2.84 5.97 10.99
C TYR A 182 -4.08 5.15 11.31
N SER A 183 -4.83 5.55 12.34
CA SER A 183 -6.01 4.80 12.79
C SER A 183 -7.31 5.14 12.06
N GLN A 184 -7.36 6.27 11.35
CA GLN A 184 -8.59 6.79 10.76
C GLN A 184 -8.41 7.24 9.32
N LEU A 185 -9.47 7.10 8.52
CA LEU A 185 -9.68 7.81 7.26
C LEU A 185 -10.97 8.63 7.37
N ILE A 186 -10.85 9.93 7.11
CA ILE A 186 -11.97 10.86 7.11
C ILE A 186 -12.10 11.49 5.73
N LYS A 187 -13.34 11.57 5.24
CA LYS A 187 -13.73 12.37 4.09
C LYS A 187 -14.39 13.66 4.57
N THR A 188 -13.99 14.79 4.02
CA THR A 188 -14.62 16.09 4.21
C THR A 188 -15.21 16.53 2.87
N ASP A 189 -16.51 16.79 2.83
CA ASP A 189 -17.18 17.23 1.61
C ASP A 189 -17.05 18.76 1.37
N GLU A 190 -17.65 19.25 0.29
CA GLU A 190 -17.63 20.67 -0.09
C GLU A 190 -18.28 21.60 0.96
N ASN A 191 -19.16 21.07 1.80
CA ASN A 191 -19.85 21.81 2.86
C ASN A 191 -19.10 21.72 4.21
N GLY A 192 -17.94 21.04 4.25
CA GLY A 192 -17.18 20.80 5.47
C GLY A 192 -17.71 19.66 6.34
N ILE A 193 -18.66 18.86 5.84
CA ILE A 193 -19.21 17.71 6.57
C ILE A 193 -18.17 16.59 6.58
N LYS A 194 -17.85 16.09 7.77
CA LYS A 194 -16.87 15.02 7.98
C LYS A 194 -17.55 13.68 8.12
N THR A 195 -17.16 12.73 7.28
CA THR A 195 -17.60 11.33 7.32
C THR A 195 -16.40 10.44 7.63
N MET A 196 -16.53 9.60 8.66
CA MET A 196 -15.52 8.61 9.02
C MET A 196 -15.71 7.36 8.15
N LEU A 197 -14.73 7.06 7.29
CA LEU A 197 -14.80 5.91 6.37
C LEU A 197 -14.05 4.67 6.91
N TYR A 198 -13.04 4.92 7.74
CA TYR A 198 -12.26 3.89 8.41
C TYR A 198 -11.90 4.34 9.82
N ASN A 199 -12.03 3.44 10.80
CA ASN A 199 -11.68 3.73 12.19
C ASN A 199 -11.27 2.45 12.93
N VAL A 200 -10.02 2.39 13.38
CA VAL A 200 -9.47 1.35 14.26
C VAL A 200 -8.78 1.96 15.48
N ASN A 201 -9.20 3.16 15.89
CA ASN A 201 -8.51 3.96 16.88
C ASN A 201 -8.40 3.27 18.25
N ASP A 202 -9.46 2.60 18.70
CA ASP A 202 -9.48 1.94 20.01
C ASP A 202 -8.50 0.75 20.05
N SER A 203 -8.56 -0.14 19.05
CA SER A 203 -7.69 -1.31 18.99
C SER A 203 -6.24 -0.92 18.75
N TYR A 204 -5.98 0.08 17.91
CA TYR A 204 -4.63 0.61 17.69
C TYR A 204 -4.08 1.29 18.94
N GLY A 205 -4.88 2.13 19.61
CA GLY A 205 -4.50 2.77 20.87
C GLY A 205 -4.15 1.77 21.97
N ALA A 206 -4.93 0.69 22.11
CA ALA A 206 -4.64 -0.39 23.04
C ALA A 206 -3.30 -1.07 22.73
N LYS A 207 -3.02 -1.38 21.45
CA LYS A 207 -1.73 -1.94 21.01
C LYS A 207 -0.56 -1.02 21.38
N ILE A 208 -0.67 0.28 21.09
CA ILE A 208 0.38 1.26 21.41
C ILE A 208 0.61 1.36 22.93
N LEU A 209 -0.46 1.38 23.74
CA LEU A 209 -0.36 1.43 25.20
C LEU A 209 0.40 0.22 25.75
N VAL A 210 0.10 -0.99 25.26
CA VAL A 210 0.80 -2.22 25.66
C VAL A 210 2.31 -2.14 25.35
N ILE A 211 2.67 -1.65 24.16
CA ILE A 211 4.07 -1.47 23.76
C ILE A 211 4.78 -0.48 24.69
N LEU A 212 4.17 0.67 24.98
CA LEU A 212 4.75 1.68 25.86
C LEU A 212 4.97 1.16 27.29
N VAL A 213 3.99 0.44 27.85
CA VAL A 213 4.13 -0.19 29.17
C VAL A 213 5.27 -1.21 29.17
N GLY A 214 5.39 -2.02 28.11
CA GLY A 214 6.48 -2.98 27.95
C GLY A 214 7.87 -2.32 27.95
N ILE A 215 8.02 -1.21 27.22
CA ILE A 215 9.27 -0.43 27.16
C ILE A 215 9.62 0.12 28.55
N ILE A 216 8.66 0.69 29.28
CA ILE A 216 8.89 1.25 30.62
C ILE A 216 9.36 0.15 31.58
N ILE A 217 8.70 -1.01 31.58
CA ILE A 217 9.09 -2.16 32.41
C ILE A 217 10.52 -2.61 32.08
N PHE A 218 10.85 -2.71 30.78
CA PHE A 218 12.20 -3.10 30.34
C PHE A 218 13.27 -2.11 30.84
N ILE A 219 13.03 -0.81 30.72
CA ILE A 219 13.94 0.23 31.22
C ILE A 219 14.15 0.08 32.73
N ILE A 220 13.08 -0.12 33.50
CA ILE A 220 13.17 -0.31 34.96
C ILE A 220 14.04 -1.54 35.30
N ILE A 221 13.84 -2.66 34.60
CA ILE A 221 14.62 -3.88 34.81
C ILE A 221 16.11 -3.63 34.54
N VAL A 222 16.43 -2.96 33.43
CA VAL A 222 17.83 -2.62 33.07
C VAL A 222 18.46 -1.70 34.12
N VAL A 223 17.76 -0.64 34.53
CA VAL A 223 18.26 0.32 35.54
C VAL A 223 18.49 -0.39 36.89
N VAL A 224 17.55 -1.20 37.34
CA VAL A 224 17.70 -1.97 38.59
C VAL A 224 18.88 -2.95 38.49
N GLY A 225 19.04 -3.62 37.35
CA GLY A 225 20.19 -4.50 37.09
C GLY A 225 21.53 -3.77 37.20
N ILE A 226 21.63 -2.60 36.56
CA ILE A 226 22.82 -1.74 36.63
C ILE A 226 23.10 -1.30 38.07
N ILE A 227 22.09 -0.82 38.81
CA ILE A 227 22.25 -0.40 40.21
C ILE A 227 22.73 -1.56 41.09
N LYS A 228 22.20 -2.77 40.89
CA LYS A 228 22.63 -3.97 41.63
C LYS A 228 24.09 -4.31 41.33
N GLU A 229 24.51 -4.26 40.07
CA GLU A 229 25.91 -4.51 39.67
C GLU A 229 26.87 -3.46 40.26
N PHE A 230 26.50 -2.18 40.26
CA PHE A 230 27.29 -1.12 40.90
C PHE A 230 27.40 -1.32 42.42
N LYS A 231 26.30 -1.66 43.11
CA LYS A 231 26.34 -1.97 44.54
C LYS A 231 27.23 -3.19 44.83
N LYS A 232 27.15 -4.24 44.02
CA LYS A 232 27.99 -5.44 44.17
C LYS A 232 29.48 -5.10 44.03
N LYS A 233 29.86 -4.26 43.07
CA LYS A 233 31.27 -3.83 42.88
C LYS A 233 31.79 -2.93 43.99
N ASN A 234 30.96 -2.09 44.58
CA ASN A 234 31.35 -1.21 45.70
C ASN A 234 31.44 -1.92 47.06
N ILE A 235 30.82 -3.10 47.22
CA ILE A 235 30.92 -3.93 48.44
C ILE A 235 32.20 -4.80 48.43
N VAL A 236 32.79 -5.06 47.26
CA VAL A 236 33.97 -5.95 47.09
C VAL A 236 35.29 -5.16 47.01
N LYS A 237 35.26 -3.84 47.25
CA LYS A 237 36.44 -2.98 47.45
C LYS A 237 36.58 -2.65 48.92
#